data_AF-U3A4B9-F1
#
_entry.id   AF-U3A4B9-F1
#
_cell.length_a   1.000
_cell.length_b   1.000
_cell.length_c   1.000
_cell.angle_alpha   90.00
_cell.angle_beta   90.00
_cell.angle_gamma   90.00
#
_symmetry.space_group_name_H-M   'P 1'
#
loop_
_entity.id
_entity.type
_entity.pdbx_description
1 polymer ?
#
loop_
_entity_poly.entity_id
_entity_poly.type
_entity_poly.pdbx_seq_one_letter_code
_entity_poly.pdbx_strand_id
1 'polypeptide(L)'
;MSQYNDHYYIVFKNYDENTLYLTTHDRSDHRDYEYTKLSGGEPMFFVNGYRDEDLARGISRPIKQAHLDSTYPVFSEEIKQTLGTIDSQCCQLYPAVIVDDHDKYHEGYWVFNVFEKLDVLNLEKCRIDDFDPEDSRHTIAQYY
;
A
#
# COMPACT_ATOMS: atom_id res chain seq x y z
N MET A 1 -8.53 16.89 22.58
CA MET A 1 -8.14 15.71 21.79
C MET A 1 -7.14 16.14 20.72
N SER A 2 -5.95 16.60 21.12
CA SER A 2 -4.87 16.99 20.18
C SER A 2 -3.88 15.84 19.92
N GLN A 3 -4.03 14.70 20.61
CA GLN A 3 -3.03 13.62 20.67
C GLN A 3 -3.00 12.73 19.43
N TYR A 4 -4.03 12.73 18.59
CA TYR A 4 -4.10 11.83 17.44
C TYR A 4 -3.13 12.19 16.31
N ASN A 5 -2.79 13.48 16.15
CA ASN A 5 -1.72 13.90 15.24
C ASN A 5 -0.33 13.45 15.72
N ASP A 6 -0.18 13.20 17.03
CA ASP A 6 1.09 12.72 17.62
C ASP A 6 1.17 11.19 17.64
N HIS A 7 0.03 10.50 17.51
CA HIS A 7 -0.08 9.04 17.61
C HIS A 7 -0.27 8.35 16.25
N TYR A 8 -0.79 9.05 15.24
CA TYR A 8 -1.00 8.50 13.90
C TYR A 8 -0.08 9.17 12.88
N TYR A 9 0.50 8.35 12.01
CA TYR A 9 1.42 8.78 10.97
C TYR A 9 0.86 8.37 9.60
N ILE A 10 1.01 9.26 8.61
CA ILE A 10 0.82 8.88 7.21
C ILE A 10 2.09 8.15 6.80
N VAL A 11 1.95 6.88 6.42
CA VAL A 11 3.06 5.94 6.17
C VAL A 11 3.97 6.44 5.04
N PHE A 12 3.41 7.08 4.01
CA PHE A 12 4.16 7.67 2.90
C PHE A 12 3.73 9.12 2.68
N LYS A 13 4.64 10.06 2.97
CA LYS A 13 4.41 11.50 2.74
C LYS A 13 5.28 12.08 1.63
N ASN A 14 6.43 11.46 1.36
CA ASN A 14 7.43 12.00 0.45
C ASN A 14 7.58 11.03 -0.73
N TYR A 15 7.34 11.57 -1.93
CA TYR A 15 7.53 10.86 -3.19
C TYR A 15 8.55 11.65 -4.01
N ASP A 16 9.46 10.92 -4.65
CA ASP A 16 10.54 11.47 -5.45
C ASP A 16 10.66 10.73 -6.80
N GLU A 17 11.47 11.28 -7.71
CA GLU A 17 12.10 10.41 -8.71
C GLU A 17 12.84 9.33 -7.92
N ASN A 18 12.76 8.03 -8.19
CA ASN A 18 13.25 6.93 -7.31
C ASN A 18 12.13 6.28 -6.50
N THR A 19 10.95 6.88 -6.46
CA THR A 19 9.76 6.18 -5.99
C THR A 19 9.34 5.17 -7.04
N LEU A 20 9.37 3.89 -6.66
CA LEU A 20 8.80 2.80 -7.44
C LEU A 20 7.35 2.60 -6.97
N TYR A 21 6.41 2.88 -7.85
CA TYR A 21 5.00 2.51 -7.69
C TYR A 21 4.81 1.11 -8.23
N LEU A 22 4.21 0.26 -7.42
CA LEU A 22 3.91 -1.11 -7.79
C LEU A 22 2.50 -1.20 -8.38
N THR A 23 2.29 -2.25 -9.17
CA THR A 23 0.99 -2.78 -9.54
C THR A 23 1.06 -4.30 -9.47
N THR A 24 -0.09 -4.97 -9.38
CA THR A 24 -0.18 -6.42 -9.47
C THR A 24 0.39 -6.95 -10.78
N HIS A 25 1.17 -8.03 -10.71
CA HIS A 25 1.54 -8.83 -11.87
C HIS A 25 0.35 -9.71 -12.28
N ASP A 26 0.20 -10.01 -13.58
CA ASP A 26 -0.77 -10.97 -14.15
C ASP A 26 -0.99 -12.29 -13.36
N ARG A 27 0.04 -12.80 -12.66
CA ARG A 27 -0.07 -14.01 -11.82
C ARG A 27 -0.92 -13.82 -10.57
N SER A 28 -1.11 -12.58 -10.16
CA SER A 28 -1.76 -12.23 -8.90
C SER A 28 -2.92 -11.25 -9.07
N ASP A 29 -3.04 -10.61 -10.24
CA ASP A 29 -4.09 -9.64 -10.55
C ASP A 29 -5.49 -10.20 -10.30
N HIS A 30 -5.74 -11.45 -10.71
CA HIS A 30 -7.04 -12.13 -10.54
C HIS A 30 -7.42 -12.45 -9.08
N ARG A 31 -6.59 -12.09 -8.09
CA ARG A 31 -6.80 -12.46 -6.68
C ARG A 31 -7.53 -11.39 -5.89
N ASP A 32 -7.71 -10.19 -6.46
CA ASP A 32 -8.42 -9.06 -5.85
C ASP A 32 -8.01 -8.86 -4.38
N TYR A 33 -6.70 -8.85 -4.13
CA TYR A 33 -6.13 -8.88 -2.78
C TYR A 33 -6.57 -7.67 -1.93
N GLU A 34 -6.91 -6.57 -2.60
CA GLU A 34 -7.46 -5.34 -2.06
C GLU A 34 -8.81 -5.54 -1.36
N TYR A 35 -9.57 -6.58 -1.73
CA TYR A 35 -10.92 -6.86 -1.22
C TYR A 35 -11.07 -8.28 -0.66
N THR A 36 -10.04 -9.11 -0.79
CA THR A 36 -10.11 -10.54 -0.46
C THR A 36 -9.10 -10.91 0.62
N LYS A 37 -9.59 -11.60 1.67
CA LYS A 37 -8.70 -12.26 2.63
C LYS A 37 -8.02 -13.45 1.96
N LEU A 38 -6.72 -13.32 1.69
CA LEU A 38 -5.93 -14.38 1.07
C LEU A 38 -5.58 -15.47 2.11
N SER A 39 -5.72 -16.74 1.74
CA SER A 39 -5.36 -17.89 2.58
C SER A 39 -4.68 -18.98 1.77
N GLY A 40 -3.46 -19.38 2.16
CA GLY A 40 -2.67 -20.39 1.43
C GLY A 40 -2.32 -19.95 0.00
N GLY A 41 -1.42 -20.69 -0.66
CA GLY A 41 -1.03 -20.43 -2.05
C GLY A 41 0.29 -19.67 -2.22
N GLU A 42 0.53 -19.22 -3.45
CA GLU A 42 1.73 -18.47 -3.83
C GLU A 42 1.70 -17.03 -3.27
N PRO A 43 2.87 -16.38 -3.12
CA PRO A 43 2.92 -14.96 -2.76
C PRO A 43 2.19 -14.09 -3.79
N MET A 44 1.84 -12.87 -3.40
CA MET A 44 1.43 -11.84 -4.34
C MET A 44 2.64 -11.35 -5.13
N PHE A 45 2.52 -11.30 -6.45
CA PHE A 45 3.57 -10.78 -7.33
C PHE A 45 3.25 -9.35 -7.74
N PHE A 46 4.22 -8.46 -7.59
CA PHE A 46 4.14 -7.05 -7.95
C PHE A 46 5.21 -6.69 -8.98
N VAL A 47 4.91 -5.73 -9.84
CA VAL A 47 5.81 -5.19 -10.87
C VAL A 47 5.80 -3.67 -10.85
N ASN A 48 6.76 -3.04 -11.52
CA ASN A 48 6.75 -1.59 -11.75
C ASN A 48 5.49 -1.18 -12.53
N GLY A 49 4.61 -0.38 -11.92
CA GLY A 49 3.39 0.12 -12.55
C GLY A 49 3.62 1.09 -13.71
N TYR A 50 4.84 1.62 -13.83
CA TYR A 50 5.28 2.50 -14.92
C TYR A 50 6.44 1.90 -15.71
N ARG A 51 6.52 0.55 -15.79
CA ARG A 51 7.63 -0.18 -16.44
C ARG A 51 7.92 0.37 -17.84
N ASP A 52 6.91 0.51 -18.69
CA ASP A 52 7.07 0.92 -20.08
C ASP A 52 7.57 2.36 -20.19
N GLU A 53 7.01 3.29 -19.39
CA GLU A 53 7.43 4.69 -19.37
C GLU A 53 8.83 4.88 -18.79
N ASP A 54 9.16 4.19 -17.69
CA ASP A 54 10.48 4.27 -17.06
C ASP A 54 11.55 3.69 -18.01
N LEU A 55 11.30 2.55 -18.65
CA LEU A 55 12.19 1.97 -19.65
C LEU A 55 12.38 2.88 -20.87
N ALA A 56 11.31 3.47 -21.40
CA ALA A 56 11.38 4.43 -22.51
C ALA A 56 12.22 5.67 -22.18
N ARG A 57 12.31 6.03 -20.91
CA ARG A 57 13.10 7.15 -20.39
C ARG A 57 14.49 6.76 -19.91
N GLY A 58 14.85 5.46 -19.97
CA GLY A 58 16.09 4.93 -19.42
C GLY A 58 16.20 5.07 -17.89
N ILE A 59 15.06 5.14 -17.21
CA ILE A 59 14.96 5.23 -15.76
C ILE A 59 14.90 3.82 -15.17
N SER A 60 15.69 3.59 -14.13
CA SER A 60 15.59 2.38 -13.31
C SER A 60 15.29 2.81 -11.88
N ARG A 61 14.16 2.35 -11.34
CA ARG A 61 13.76 2.67 -9.97
C ARG A 61 14.37 1.66 -9.00
N PRO A 62 14.93 2.09 -7.86
CA PRO A 62 15.49 1.17 -6.89
C PRO A 62 14.39 0.39 -6.15
N ILE A 63 14.64 -0.89 -5.91
CA ILE A 63 13.90 -1.71 -4.95
C ILE A 63 14.36 -1.31 -3.54
N LYS A 64 13.43 -0.81 -2.72
CA LYS A 64 13.62 -0.32 -1.35
C LYS A 64 12.90 -1.23 -0.36
N GLN A 65 13.10 -1.01 0.94
CA GLN A 65 12.43 -1.80 1.97
C GLN A 65 10.90 -1.60 2.02
N ALA A 66 10.37 -0.52 1.43
CA ALA A 66 8.94 -0.22 1.44
C ALA A 66 8.51 0.50 0.15
N HIS A 67 7.34 0.12 -0.34
CA HIS A 67 6.70 0.56 -1.57
C HIS A 67 5.19 0.65 -1.39
N LEU A 68 4.51 1.20 -2.40
CA LEU A 68 3.06 1.21 -2.50
C LEU A 68 2.62 0.55 -3.79
N ASP A 69 1.62 -0.30 -3.71
CA ASP A 69 0.68 -0.53 -4.79
C ASP A 69 -0.58 0.29 -4.51
N SER A 70 -0.79 1.35 -5.28
CA SER A 70 -1.80 2.38 -5.00
C SER A 70 -1.70 2.90 -3.55
N THR A 71 -2.60 2.47 -2.66
CA THR A 71 -2.63 2.83 -1.24
C THR A 71 -2.17 1.72 -0.30
N TYR A 72 -1.80 0.55 -0.82
CA TYR A 72 -1.45 -0.65 -0.07
C TYR A 72 0.07 -0.79 0.09
N PRO A 73 0.59 -0.77 1.33
CA PRO A 73 2.01 -0.94 1.58
C PRO A 73 2.50 -2.33 1.17
N VAL A 74 3.62 -2.36 0.45
CA VAL A 74 4.44 -3.55 0.21
C VAL A 74 5.80 -3.32 0.82
N PHE A 75 6.24 -4.18 1.74
CA PHE A 75 7.45 -3.94 2.53
C PHE A 75 8.23 -5.21 2.86
N SER A 76 9.50 -5.04 3.22
CA SER A 76 10.43 -6.14 3.45
C SER A 76 10.09 -6.96 4.70
N GLU A 77 10.58 -8.19 4.74
CA GLU A 77 10.52 -9.08 5.90
C GLU A 77 11.10 -8.41 7.16
N GLU A 78 12.12 -7.56 7.04
CA GLU A 78 12.71 -6.83 8.17
C GLU A 78 11.70 -5.87 8.82
N ILE A 79 10.93 -5.13 8.00
CA ILE A 79 9.86 -4.27 8.51
C ILE A 79 8.76 -5.14 9.12
N LYS A 80 8.38 -6.24 8.46
CA LYS A 80 7.38 -7.18 8.98
C LYS A 80 7.79 -7.76 10.34
N GLN A 81 9.05 -8.13 10.52
CA GLN A 81 9.57 -8.66 11.80
C GLN A 81 9.51 -7.62 12.92
N THR A 82 9.75 -6.35 12.58
CA THR A 82 9.64 -5.22 13.52
C THR A 82 8.17 -4.96 13.90
N LEU A 83 7.25 -5.02 12.94
CA LEU A 83 5.81 -4.86 13.17
C LEU A 83 5.20 -6.03 13.96
N GLY A 84 5.75 -7.24 13.79
CA GLY A 84 5.25 -8.45 14.41
C GLY A 84 4.01 -9.01 13.71
N THR A 85 3.15 -9.68 14.48
CA THR A 85 1.91 -10.27 13.97
C THR A 85 0.77 -9.26 14.06
N ILE A 86 0.03 -9.09 12.97
CA ILE A 86 -1.20 -8.31 12.94
C ILE A 86 -2.37 -9.27 13.08
N ASP A 87 -3.02 -9.26 14.26
CA ASP A 87 -4.27 -9.98 14.48
C ASP A 87 -5.44 -9.02 14.25
N SER A 88 -6.04 -9.09 13.06
CA SER A 88 -7.15 -8.26 12.65
C SER A 88 -8.14 -9.07 11.82
N GLN A 89 -9.42 -8.74 11.99
CA GLN A 89 -10.48 -9.33 11.18
C GLN A 89 -10.62 -8.64 9.81
N CYS A 90 -9.98 -7.49 9.62
CA CYS A 90 -10.21 -6.63 8.45
C CYS A 90 -8.97 -6.42 7.57
N CYS A 91 -7.79 -6.75 8.10
CA CYS A 91 -6.55 -6.64 7.37
C CYS A 91 -5.60 -7.79 7.71
N GLN A 92 -4.62 -8.02 6.86
CA GLN A 92 -3.58 -9.02 7.09
C GLN A 92 -2.27 -8.62 6.42
N LEU A 93 -1.20 -9.29 6.83
CA LEU A 93 0.05 -9.34 6.09
C LEU A 93 0.08 -10.62 5.27
N TYR A 94 0.38 -10.50 3.98
CA TYR A 94 0.49 -11.66 3.10
C TYR A 94 1.82 -11.66 2.35
N PRO A 95 2.48 -12.81 2.14
CA PRO A 95 3.75 -12.89 1.42
C PRO A 95 3.68 -12.26 0.04
N ALA A 96 4.73 -11.54 -0.34
CA ALA A 96 4.84 -10.85 -1.61
C ALA A 96 6.25 -10.99 -2.23
N VAL A 97 6.30 -10.81 -3.55
CA VAL A 97 7.52 -10.80 -4.35
C VAL A 97 7.43 -9.63 -5.32
N ILE A 98 8.51 -8.86 -5.45
CA ILE A 98 8.61 -7.82 -6.47
C ILE A 98 9.42 -8.37 -7.65
N VAL A 99 8.88 -8.30 -8.86
CA VAL A 99 9.57 -8.63 -10.11
C VAL A 99 10.04 -7.32 -10.73
N ASP A 100 11.35 -7.14 -10.87
CA ASP A 100 11.91 -5.92 -11.43
C ASP A 100 11.81 -5.85 -12.96
N ASP A 101 12.24 -4.73 -13.53
CA ASP A 101 12.16 -4.47 -14.97
C ASP A 101 13.04 -5.42 -15.82
N HIS A 102 13.90 -6.21 -15.18
CA HIS A 102 14.77 -7.23 -15.78
C HIS A 102 14.31 -8.66 -15.46
N ASP A 103 13.05 -8.82 -15.03
CA ASP A 103 12.41 -10.08 -14.67
C ASP A 103 13.12 -10.84 -13.54
N LYS A 104 13.90 -10.11 -12.70
CA LYS A 104 14.49 -10.68 -11.48
C LYS A 104 13.50 -10.58 -10.33
N TYR A 105 13.41 -11.68 -9.59
CA TYR A 105 12.52 -11.84 -8.46
C TYR A 105 13.23 -11.37 -7.19
N HIS A 106 12.58 -10.45 -6.47
CA HIS A 106 12.99 -9.95 -5.17
C HIS A 106 12.00 -10.48 -4.13
N GLU A 107 12.37 -11.61 -3.52
CA GLU A 107 11.61 -12.27 -2.47
C GLU A 107 11.78 -11.57 -1.10
N GLY A 108 11.01 -12.03 -0.10
CA GLY A 108 11.09 -11.49 1.25
C GLY A 108 10.35 -10.18 1.43
N TYR A 109 9.28 -9.97 0.66
CA TYR A 109 8.34 -8.86 0.84
C TYR A 109 7.01 -9.37 1.39
N TRP A 110 6.22 -8.44 1.90
CA TRP A 110 4.87 -8.63 2.42
C TRP A 110 4.00 -7.48 1.96
N VAL A 111 2.77 -7.78 1.57
CA VAL A 111 1.74 -6.77 1.32
C VAL A 111 0.82 -6.67 2.52
N PHE A 112 0.47 -5.44 2.90
CA PHE A 112 -0.60 -5.16 3.85
C PHE A 112 -1.88 -4.92 3.08
N ASN A 113 -2.83 -5.85 3.17
CA ASN A 113 -4.10 -5.76 2.48
C ASN A 113 -5.26 -5.59 3.46
N VAL A 114 -6.16 -4.67 3.13
CA VAL A 114 -7.34 -4.31 3.93
C VAL A 114 -8.58 -4.76 3.16
N PHE A 115 -9.11 -5.93 3.51
CA PHE A 115 -10.15 -6.61 2.75
C PHE A 115 -11.56 -6.42 3.34
N GLU A 116 -11.68 -5.84 4.53
CA GLU A 116 -12.97 -5.41 5.08
C GLU A 116 -12.94 -3.91 5.41
N LYS A 117 -14.10 -3.26 5.26
CA LYS A 117 -14.25 -1.86 5.61
C LYS A 117 -14.29 -1.69 7.13
N LEU A 118 -13.56 -0.70 7.61
CA LEU A 118 -13.55 -0.28 9.01
C LEU A 118 -14.05 1.16 9.09
N ASP A 119 -15.13 1.38 9.83
CA ASP A 119 -15.60 2.73 10.15
C ASP A 119 -14.79 3.28 11.32
N VAL A 120 -13.69 3.96 11.00
CA VAL A 120 -12.70 4.45 11.97
C VAL A 120 -12.52 5.96 11.95
N LEU A 121 -13.15 6.64 10.99
CA LEU A 121 -12.98 8.07 10.79
C LEU A 121 -14.20 8.82 11.31
N ASN A 122 -13.99 9.69 12.29
CA ASN A 122 -15.04 10.59 12.77
C ASN A 122 -15.21 11.77 11.82
N LEU A 123 -15.96 11.57 10.73
CA LEU A 123 -16.18 12.60 9.69
C LEU A 123 -16.82 13.88 10.26
N GLU A 124 -17.72 13.77 11.25
CA GLU A 124 -18.39 14.92 11.87
C GLU A 124 -17.41 15.88 12.58
N LYS A 125 -16.30 15.34 13.09
CA LYS A 125 -15.26 16.13 13.76
C LYS A 125 -14.11 16.51 12.84
N CYS A 126 -13.91 15.76 11.76
CA CYS A 126 -12.88 16.06 10.78
C CYS A 126 -13.13 17.44 10.16
N ARG A 127 -12.06 18.19 9.96
CA ARG A 127 -12.13 19.39 9.13
C ARG A 127 -11.98 18.94 7.68
N ILE A 128 -13.10 18.86 6.99
CA ILE A 128 -13.13 18.56 5.57
C ILE A 128 -12.95 19.87 4.80
N ASP A 129 -12.05 19.87 3.83
CA ASP A 129 -11.92 20.95 2.86
C ASP A 129 -12.93 20.72 1.74
N ASP A 130 -13.70 21.75 1.38
CA ASP A 130 -14.75 21.69 0.35
C ASP A 130 -15.72 20.49 0.51
N PHE A 131 -16.33 20.35 1.70
CA PHE A 131 -17.32 19.29 1.94
C PHE A 131 -18.53 19.41 1.01
N ASP A 132 -18.78 18.36 0.23
CA ASP A 132 -19.96 18.21 -0.63
C ASP A 132 -20.75 16.98 -0.17
N PRO A 133 -21.95 17.11 0.40
CA PRO A 133 -22.73 15.96 0.87
C PRO A 133 -23.15 14.98 -0.23
N GLU A 134 -23.06 15.37 -1.51
CA GLU A 134 -23.36 14.51 -2.67
C GLU A 134 -22.11 13.80 -3.22
N ASP A 135 -20.90 14.19 -2.80
CA ASP A 135 -19.66 13.45 -3.10
C ASP A 135 -19.37 12.43 -2.01
N SER A 136 -18.84 11.27 -2.41
CA SER A 136 -18.37 10.23 -1.49
C SER A 136 -16.87 10.37 -1.16
N ARG A 137 -16.18 11.32 -1.80
CA ARG A 137 -14.76 11.57 -1.65
C ARG A 137 -14.54 12.98 -1.13
N HIS A 138 -13.74 13.08 -0.07
CA HIS A 138 -13.49 14.34 0.60
C HIS A 138 -12.01 14.50 0.92
N THR A 139 -11.49 15.71 0.73
CA THR A 139 -10.15 16.04 1.18
C THR A 139 -10.21 16.44 2.66
N ILE A 140 -9.51 15.71 3.51
CA ILE A 140 -9.49 16.00 4.95
C ILE A 140 -8.30 16.92 5.23
N ALA A 141 -8.59 18.17 5.63
CA ALA A 141 -7.57 19.12 6.06
C ALA A 141 -7.05 18.82 7.48
N GLN A 142 -7.90 18.25 8.34
CA GLN A 142 -7.49 17.84 9.69
C GLN A 142 -8.32 16.65 10.22
N TYR A 143 -7.62 15.63 10.69
CA TYR A 143 -8.19 14.43 11.32
C TYR A 143 -8.42 14.66 12.83
N TYR A 144 -9.47 14.06 13.41
CA TYR A 144 -9.87 14.22 14.82
C TYR A 144 -10.31 12.92 15.47
#